data_AF-A0A0M8MBW5-F1
#
_entry.id   AF-A0A0M8MBW5-F1
#
_cell.length_a   1.000
_cell.length_b   1.000
_cell.length_c   1.000
_cell.angle_alpha   90.00
_cell.angle_beta   90.00
_cell.angle_gamma   90.00
#
_symmetry.space_group_name_H-M   'P 1'
#
loop_
_entity.id
_entity.type
_entity.pdbx_description
1 polymer ?
#
loop_
_entity_poly.entity_id
_entity_poly.type
_entity_poly.pdbx_seq_one_letter_code
_entity_poly.pdbx_strand_id
1 'polypeptide(L)'
;MKKLVLVFAILFALPAVAQTDNGWEEWQKTSCYSHIQFRLKFVEQRGEQYVWKVQFKNTYSNLISFSYHVTDEPGDYSLTTHRKVLEKGATSGEVEVFTAKEDIFLVVDKVSFSAYPTNYVDCDQ
;
A
#
# COMPACT_ATOMS: atom_id res chain seq x y z
N MET A 1 10.14 32.20 -51.52
CA MET A 1 9.95 31.04 -50.63
C MET A 1 10.76 31.25 -49.37
N LYS A 2 10.15 31.76 -48.29
CA LYS A 2 10.78 31.86 -46.96
C LYS A 2 9.91 31.06 -45.99
N LYS A 3 10.38 29.88 -45.61
CA LYS A 3 9.70 29.03 -44.62
C LYS A 3 10.05 29.57 -43.23
N LEU A 4 9.08 30.17 -42.54
CA LEU A 4 9.18 30.46 -41.11
C LEU A 4 8.96 29.14 -40.36
N VAL A 5 10.00 28.62 -39.73
CA VAL A 5 9.89 27.49 -38.80
C VAL A 5 9.59 28.07 -37.43
N LEU A 6 8.36 27.89 -36.97
CA LEU A 6 7.88 28.34 -35.67
C LEU A 6 8.09 27.16 -34.70
N VAL A 7 9.18 27.20 -33.93
CA VAL A 7 9.50 26.19 -32.92
C VAL A 7 8.68 26.51 -31.67
N PHE A 8 7.61 25.76 -31.45
CA PHE A 8 6.79 25.82 -30.25
C PHE A 8 7.46 24.95 -29.18
N ALA A 9 8.27 25.57 -28.30
CA ALA A 9 8.88 24.90 -27.16
C ALA A 9 7.81 24.69 -26.08
N ILE A 10 7.19 23.51 -26.07
CA ILE A 10 6.33 23.07 -24.95
C ILE A 10 7.26 22.65 -23.81
N LEU A 11 7.47 23.55 -22.85
CA LEU A 11 8.00 23.17 -21.54
C LEU A 11 6.96 22.29 -20.84
N PHE A 12 7.17 20.98 -20.86
CA PHE A 12 6.52 20.07 -19.93
C PHE A 12 7.13 20.32 -18.55
N ALA A 13 6.52 21.21 -17.77
CA ALA A 13 6.74 21.28 -16.34
C ALA A 13 6.14 20.01 -15.72
N LEU A 14 6.99 19.01 -15.44
CA LEU A 14 6.60 17.87 -14.63
C LEU A 14 6.25 18.38 -13.22
N PRO A 15 5.08 18.05 -12.65
CA PRO A 15 4.80 18.38 -11.27
C PRO A 15 5.78 17.62 -10.38
N ALA A 16 6.67 18.34 -9.71
CA ALA A 16 7.44 17.79 -8.61
C ALA A 16 6.47 17.45 -7.49
N VAL A 17 6.26 16.15 -7.24
CA VAL A 17 5.44 15.67 -6.13
C VAL A 17 6.23 15.95 -4.85
N ALA A 18 5.92 17.05 -4.18
CA ALA A 18 6.45 17.33 -2.86
C ALA A 18 5.82 16.33 -1.87
N GLN A 19 6.61 15.38 -1.34
CA GLN A 19 6.16 14.45 -0.30
C GLN A 19 5.93 15.23 1.01
N THR A 20 4.72 15.73 1.22
CA THR A 20 4.35 16.53 2.40
C THR A 20 3.92 15.71 3.61
N ASP A 21 3.98 14.37 3.55
CA ASP A 21 3.40 13.48 4.57
C ASP A 21 4.46 12.81 5.47
N ASN A 22 5.44 13.58 5.96
CA ASN A 22 6.50 13.09 6.88
C ASN A 22 7.22 11.80 6.41
N GLY A 23 7.41 11.64 5.10
CA GLY A 23 8.06 10.46 4.50
C GLY A 23 7.14 9.25 4.30
N TRP A 24 5.83 9.40 4.55
CA TRP A 24 4.83 8.42 4.10
C TRP A 24 4.56 8.58 2.61
N GLU A 25 4.41 7.45 1.95
CA GLU A 25 3.81 7.37 0.63
C GLU A 25 2.31 7.67 0.68
N GLU A 26 1.74 7.97 -0.48
CA GLU A 26 0.30 8.16 -0.61
C GLU A 26 -0.45 6.88 -0.26
N TRP A 27 -1.70 7.02 0.18
CA TRP A 27 -2.57 5.88 0.44
C TRP A 27 -2.88 5.15 -0.87
N GLN A 28 -2.49 3.88 -0.93
CA GLN A 28 -2.77 2.97 -2.03
C GLN A 28 -3.89 2.00 -1.65
N LYS A 29 -4.66 1.55 -2.64
CA LYS A 29 -5.65 0.48 -2.44
C LYS A 29 -4.97 -0.87 -2.57
N THR A 30 -5.40 -1.86 -1.79
CA THR A 30 -4.97 -3.24 -2.04
C THR A 30 -5.57 -3.75 -3.36
N SER A 31 -4.92 -4.75 -3.96
CA SER A 31 -5.28 -5.27 -5.28
C SER A 31 -6.66 -5.92 -5.35
N CYS A 32 -7.05 -6.66 -4.32
CA CYS A 32 -8.30 -7.44 -4.28
C CYS A 32 -9.40 -6.78 -3.43
N TYR A 33 -9.03 -6.02 -2.40
CA TYR A 33 -9.97 -5.40 -1.46
C TYR A 33 -9.81 -3.88 -1.45
N SER A 34 -10.50 -3.22 -2.37
CA SER A 34 -10.35 -1.79 -2.69
C SER A 34 -10.65 -0.86 -1.51
N HIS A 35 -11.42 -1.34 -0.54
CA HIS A 35 -11.76 -0.63 0.69
C HIS A 35 -10.75 -0.81 1.83
N ILE A 36 -9.74 -1.63 1.64
CA ILE A 36 -8.56 -1.70 2.49
C ILE A 36 -7.46 -0.92 1.78
N GLN A 37 -7.07 0.20 2.40
CA GLN A 37 -5.98 1.02 1.92
C GLN A 37 -4.74 0.76 2.76
N PHE A 38 -3.57 0.91 2.17
CA PHE A 38 -2.29 0.86 2.87
C PHE A 38 -1.41 2.02 2.44
N ARG A 39 -0.43 2.35 3.27
CA ARG A 39 0.67 3.22 2.90
C ARG A 39 1.95 2.72 3.52
N LEU A 40 3.06 3.04 2.86
CA LEU A 40 4.39 2.61 3.24
C LEU A 40 5.22 3.83 3.61
N LYS A 41 6.19 3.60 4.47
CA LYS A 41 7.23 4.56 4.80
C LYS A 41 8.54 3.82 4.93
N PHE A 42 9.49 4.15 4.06
CA PHE A 42 10.87 3.74 4.26
C PHE A 42 11.40 4.40 5.54
N VAL A 43 12.07 3.61 6.38
CA VAL A 43 12.69 4.11 7.62
C VAL A 43 14.19 4.22 7.45
N GLU A 44 14.85 3.09 7.23
CA GLU A 44 16.31 2.99 7.14
C GLU A 44 16.71 1.65 6.53
N GLN A 45 17.98 1.51 6.18
CA GLN A 45 18.61 0.22 5.93
C GLN A 45 19.40 -0.19 7.19
N ARG A 46 19.09 -1.36 7.75
CA ARG A 46 19.78 -1.94 8.90
C ARG A 46 20.56 -3.18 8.47
N GLY A 47 21.84 -2.98 8.17
CA GLY A 47 22.69 -4.02 7.60
C GLY A 47 22.22 -4.41 6.19
N GLU A 48 21.87 -5.67 5.98
CA GLU A 48 21.36 -6.17 4.70
C GLU A 48 19.83 -6.06 4.56
N GLN A 49 19.13 -5.53 5.58
CA GLN A 49 17.67 -5.44 5.59
C GLN A 49 17.18 -4.00 5.41
N TYR A 50 16.12 -3.83 4.62
CA TYR A 50 15.37 -2.60 4.50
C TYR A 50 14.25 -2.59 5.54
N VAL A 51 14.16 -1.51 6.31
CA VAL A 51 13.17 -1.33 7.37
C VAL A 51 12.07 -0.41 6.85
N TRP A 52 10.85 -0.92 6.88
CA TRP A 52 9.65 -0.22 6.44
C TRP A 52 8.64 -0.11 7.57
N LYS A 53 7.81 0.93 7.50
CA LYS A 53 6.59 1.04 8.28
C LYS A 53 5.39 0.91 7.37
N VAL A 54 4.40 0.16 7.82
CA VAL A 54 3.14 -0.06 7.13
C VAL A 54 2.00 0.44 8.00
N GLN A 55 1.06 1.15 7.39
CA GLN A 55 -0.24 1.46 7.99
C GLN A 55 -1.36 1.02 7.07
N PHE A 56 -2.46 0.61 7.69
CA PHE A 56 -3.67 0.20 7.01
C PHE A 56 -4.81 1.12 7.38
N LYS A 57 -5.74 1.34 6.46
CA LYS A 57 -6.96 2.10 6.68
C LYS A 57 -8.16 1.33 6.16
N ASN A 58 -9.14 1.15 7.03
CA ASN A 58 -10.41 0.52 6.67
C ASN A 58 -11.39 1.60 6.19
N THR A 59 -11.87 1.48 4.96
CA THR A 59 -12.92 2.35 4.41
C THR A 59 -14.24 1.62 4.18
N TYR A 60 -14.35 0.34 4.55
CA TYR A 60 -15.65 -0.34 4.62
C TYR A 60 -16.54 0.31 5.67
N SER A 61 -17.85 0.12 5.53
CA SER A 61 -18.85 0.56 6.52
C SER A 61 -18.90 -0.32 7.77
N ASN A 62 -18.14 -1.41 7.80
CA ASN A 62 -18.11 -2.41 8.86
C ASN A 62 -16.71 -2.49 9.47
N LEU A 63 -16.60 -3.07 10.66
CA LEU A 63 -15.33 -3.62 11.13
C LEU A 63 -14.87 -4.70 10.15
N ILE A 64 -13.57 -4.77 9.92
CA ILE A 64 -12.93 -5.86 9.17
C ILE A 64 -11.92 -6.59 10.04
N SER A 65 -11.80 -7.89 9.83
CA SER A 65 -10.57 -8.61 10.07
C SER A 65 -10.01 -9.11 8.75
N PHE A 66 -8.69 -9.09 8.60
CA PHE A 66 -8.02 -9.51 7.38
C PHE A 66 -6.63 -10.01 7.69
N SER A 67 -6.10 -10.87 6.83
CA SER A 67 -4.69 -11.24 6.88
C SER A 67 -3.90 -10.48 5.82
N TYR A 68 -2.62 -10.27 6.08
CA TYR A 68 -1.73 -9.61 5.14
C TYR A 68 -0.35 -10.26 5.13
N HIS A 69 0.36 -10.02 4.03
CA HIS A 69 1.75 -10.39 3.83
C HIS A 69 2.49 -9.22 3.21
N VAL A 70 3.77 -9.07 3.58
CA VAL A 70 4.69 -8.16 2.92
C VAL A 70 5.84 -9.01 2.40
N THR A 71 6.08 -8.95 1.09
CA THR A 71 7.09 -9.76 0.38
C THR A 71 7.90 -8.87 -0.55
N ASP A 72 9.15 -9.24 -0.83
CA ASP A 72 10.01 -8.65 -1.84
C ASP A 72 10.14 -9.55 -3.10
N GLU A 73 9.25 -10.54 -3.20
CA GLU A 73 9.11 -11.43 -4.34
C GLU A 73 7.78 -11.18 -5.07
N PRO A 74 7.82 -10.73 -6.34
CA PRO A 74 6.61 -10.54 -7.12
C PRO A 74 5.84 -11.86 -7.27
N GLY A 75 4.56 -11.83 -6.92
CA GLY A 75 3.68 -13.00 -7.09
C GLY A 75 3.80 -14.05 -5.98
N ASP A 76 4.53 -13.79 -4.90
CA ASP A 76 4.46 -14.61 -3.69
C ASP A 76 3.17 -14.32 -2.91
N TYR A 77 2.12 -15.06 -3.28
CA TYR A 77 0.84 -15.09 -2.58
C TYR A 77 0.76 -16.24 -1.58
N SER A 78 1.89 -16.91 -1.28
CA SER A 78 1.84 -18.27 -0.75
C SER A 78 1.33 -18.34 0.69
N LEU A 79 1.59 -17.34 1.55
CA LEU A 79 1.10 -17.33 2.94
C LEU A 79 0.96 -15.91 3.53
N THR A 80 -0.25 -15.50 3.92
CA THR A 80 -0.42 -14.36 4.84
C THR A 80 0.01 -14.73 6.25
N THR A 81 0.99 -14.01 6.76
CA THR A 81 1.64 -14.31 8.06
C THR A 81 1.07 -13.50 9.22
N HIS A 82 0.31 -12.45 8.93
CA HIS A 82 -0.18 -11.52 9.94
C HIS A 82 -1.67 -11.28 9.80
N ARG A 83 -2.34 -11.00 10.92
CA ARG A 83 -3.76 -10.66 10.96
C ARG A 83 -3.98 -9.32 11.64
N LYS A 84 -4.93 -8.56 11.12
CA LYS A 84 -5.37 -7.29 11.69
C LYS A 84 -6.88 -7.24 11.83
N VAL A 85 -7.34 -6.47 12.81
CA VAL A 85 -8.74 -6.11 12.99
C VAL A 85 -8.81 -4.60 13.01
N LEU A 86 -9.68 -4.00 12.20
CA LEU A 86 -9.86 -2.56 12.12
C LEU A 86 -11.34 -2.22 12.16
N GLU A 87 -11.69 -1.30 13.05
CA GLU A 87 -13.01 -0.69 13.11
C GLU A 87 -13.32 0.08 11.82
N LYS A 88 -14.60 0.37 11.60
CA LYS A 88 -15.08 1.21 10.49
C LYS A 88 -14.33 2.53 10.46
N GLY A 89 -13.74 2.89 9.32
CA GLY A 89 -13.06 4.17 9.13
C GLY A 89 -11.71 4.29 9.87
N ALA A 90 -11.29 3.25 10.60
CA ALA A 90 -10.11 3.32 11.43
C ALA A 90 -8.82 3.20 10.60
N THR A 91 -7.80 3.91 11.06
CA THR A 91 -6.41 3.72 10.62
C THR A 91 -5.68 2.91 11.69
N SER A 92 -4.89 1.95 11.26
CA SER A 92 -4.14 1.09 12.16
C SER A 92 -2.92 1.81 12.73
N GLY A 93 -2.42 1.33 13.88
CA GLY A 93 -1.05 1.64 14.29
C GLY A 93 -0.01 1.22 13.24
N GLU A 94 1.17 1.83 13.32
CA GLU A 94 2.33 1.50 12.48
C GLU A 94 2.81 0.08 12.77
N VAL A 95 3.13 -0.67 11.71
CA VAL A 95 3.78 -1.97 11.81
C VAL A 95 5.14 -1.86 11.15
N GLU A 96 6.19 -2.23 11.87
CA GLU A 96 7.54 -2.32 11.31
C GLU A 96 7.70 -3.67 10.59
N VAL A 97 8.25 -3.64 9.38
CA VAL A 97 8.52 -4.82 8.55
C VAL A 97 9.93 -4.74 7.97
N PHE A 98 10.54 -5.89 7.75
CA PHE A 98 11.92 -6.03 7.28
C PHE A 98 11.95 -6.83 5.99
N THR A 99 12.63 -6.33 4.97
CA THR A 99 12.76 -6.99 3.66
C THR A 99 14.21 -7.06 3.22
N ALA A 100 14.55 -8.04 2.37
CA ALA A 100 15.91 -8.17 1.84
C ALA A 100 16.14 -7.22 0.65
N LYS A 101 15.07 -6.84 -0.06
CA LYS A 101 15.12 -5.84 -1.13
C LYS A 101 14.32 -4.58 -0.78
N GLU A 102 14.62 -3.50 -1.49
CA GLU A 102 13.93 -2.22 -1.37
C GLU A 102 12.51 -2.29 -1.96
N ASP A 103 12.33 -2.96 -3.11
CA ASP A 103 11.01 -3.15 -3.69
C ASP A 103 10.19 -4.16 -2.88
N ILE A 104 9.02 -3.73 -2.40
CA ILE A 104 8.13 -4.56 -1.59
C ILE A 104 6.70 -4.58 -2.16
N PHE A 105 6.03 -5.70 -1.94
CA PHE A 105 4.65 -5.94 -2.31
C PHE A 105 3.84 -6.25 -1.06
N LEU A 106 2.65 -5.66 -0.99
CA LEU A 106 1.70 -5.91 0.09
C LEU A 106 0.50 -6.67 -0.46
N VAL A 107 0.23 -7.83 0.13
CA VAL A 107 -0.91 -8.69 -0.21
C VAL A 107 -1.87 -8.73 0.96
N VAL A 108 -3.16 -8.58 0.68
CA VAL A 108 -4.23 -8.78 1.67
C VAL A 108 -5.11 -9.93 1.23
N ASP A 109 -5.45 -10.81 2.18
CA ASP A 109 -6.30 -11.98 1.98
C ASP A 109 -7.31 -12.16 3.12
N LYS A 110 -8.25 -13.09 2.91
CA LYS A 110 -9.16 -13.60 3.95
C LYS A 110 -9.84 -12.47 4.75
N VAL A 111 -10.40 -11.51 4.04
CA VAL A 111 -11.16 -10.41 4.66
C VAL A 111 -12.49 -10.94 5.21
N SER A 112 -12.87 -10.50 6.40
CA SER A 112 -14.13 -10.84 7.07
C SER A 112 -14.71 -9.62 7.75
N PHE A 113 -16.04 -9.48 7.76
CA PHE A 113 -16.73 -8.39 8.48
C PHE A 113 -16.99 -8.70 9.96
N SER A 114 -16.22 -9.64 10.53
CA SER A 114 -16.25 -10.02 11.93
C SER A 114 -14.84 -9.96 12.51
N ALA A 115 -14.73 -9.60 13.80
CA ALA A 115 -13.48 -9.71 14.53
C ALA A 115 -13.05 -11.17 14.73
N TYR A 116 -14.00 -12.11 14.67
CA TYR A 116 -13.83 -13.56 14.77
C TYR A 116 -14.39 -14.21 13.50
N PRO A 117 -13.56 -14.41 12.46
CA PRO A 117 -14.01 -14.84 11.15
C PRO A 117 -14.51 -16.28 11.18
N THR A 118 -15.77 -16.47 10.79
CA THR A 118 -16.36 -17.77 10.42
C THR A 118 -16.47 -17.94 8.90
N ASN A 119 -16.43 -16.83 8.17
CA ASN A 119 -16.55 -16.73 6.73
C ASN A 119 -15.72 -15.55 6.22
N TYR A 120 -15.32 -15.64 4.96
CA TYR A 120 -14.55 -14.61 4.26
C TYR A 120 -15.34 -14.06 3.10
N VAL A 121 -15.06 -12.80 2.74
CA VAL A 121 -15.64 -12.14 1.59
C VAL A 121 -14.75 -12.30 0.36
N ASP A 122 -15.40 -12.42 -0.80
CA ASP A 122 -14.71 -12.45 -2.08
C ASP A 122 -14.09 -11.09 -2.42
N CYS A 123 -13.14 -11.07 -3.35
CA CYS A 123 -12.54 -9.84 -3.86
C CYS A 123 -13.60 -8.89 -4.45
N ASP A 124 -13.38 -7.58 -4.33
CA ASP A 124 -14.30 -6.51 -4.76
C ASP A 124 -14.41 -6.35 -6.31
N GLN A 125 -14.21 -7.41 -7.12
CA GLN A 125 -14.01 -7.31 -8.59
C GLN A 125 -14.94 -6.34 -9.32
#